data_AF-A0A524EV70-F1
#
_entry.id   AF-A0A524EV70-F1
#
_cell.length_a   1.000
_cell.length_b   1.000
_cell.length_c   1.000
_cell.angle_alpha   90.00
_cell.angle_beta   90.00
_cell.angle_gamma   90.00
#
_symmetry.space_group_name_H-M   'P 1'
#
loop_
_entity.id
_entity.type
_entity.pdbx_description
1 polymer ?
#
loop_
_entity_poly.entity_id
_entity_poly.type
_entity_poly.pdbx_seq_one_letter_code
_entity_poly.pdbx_strand_id
1 'polypeptide(L)'
;MLNLMFRKNTFDYVFSVSAFQWAISTYGIINKSALHLMAQNLYRILKGKGTCVFQVYESSQSLLDQVYSIFIEKGFSGEFVIDNPQSKKKKKIYLILHKK
;
A
#
# COMPACT_ATOMS: atom_id res chain seq x y z
N MET A 1 -6.39 -11.56 -12.30
CA MET A 1 -5.20 -10.75 -11.96
C MET A 1 -5.62 -9.30 -11.79
N LEU A 2 -5.25 -8.66 -10.67
CA LEU A 2 -5.41 -7.21 -10.45
C LEU A 2 -4.41 -6.46 -11.35
N ASN A 3 -4.84 -6.07 -12.55
CA ASN A 3 -4.05 -5.22 -13.44
C ASN A 3 -4.69 -3.84 -13.52
N LEU A 4 -3.91 -2.79 -13.20
CA LEU A 4 -4.38 -1.41 -13.24
C LEU A 4 -4.33 -0.91 -14.70
N MET A 5 -5.48 -0.88 -15.39
CA MET A 5 -5.60 -0.59 -16.83
C MET A 5 -5.42 0.89 -17.19
N PHE A 6 -4.39 1.53 -16.66
CA PHE A 6 -4.05 2.93 -16.92
C PHE A 6 -2.72 3.05 -17.67
N ARG A 7 -2.52 4.18 -18.35
CA ARG A 7 -1.25 4.50 -19.01
C ARG A 7 -0.14 4.68 -17.96
N LYS A 8 1.12 4.53 -18.38
CA LYS A 8 2.27 4.83 -17.52
C LYS A 8 2.27 6.30 -17.11
N ASN A 9 2.74 6.61 -15.90
CA ASN A 9 2.89 7.99 -15.40
C ASN A 9 1.61 8.84 -15.52
N THR A 10 0.45 8.26 -15.22
CA THR A 10 -0.86 8.94 -15.31
C THR A 10 -1.14 9.76 -14.06
N PHE A 11 -0.88 9.20 -12.87
CA PHE A 11 -1.34 9.78 -11.60
C PHE A 11 -0.21 10.42 -10.83
N ASP A 12 -0.47 11.60 -10.26
CA ASP A 12 0.39 12.24 -9.26
C ASP A 12 0.19 11.59 -7.88
N TYR A 13 -1.06 11.24 -7.57
CA TYR A 13 -1.47 10.69 -6.28
C TYR A 13 -2.39 9.48 -6.44
N VAL A 14 -2.24 8.49 -5.55
CA VAL A 14 -3.18 7.37 -5.39
C VAL A 14 -3.53 7.22 -3.90
N PHE A 15 -4.81 7.10 -3.58
CA PHE A 15 -5.25 6.86 -2.21
C PHE A 15 -6.18 5.65 -2.15
N SER A 16 -6.11 4.89 -1.06
CA SER A 16 -7.06 3.82 -0.75
C SER A 16 -7.45 3.92 0.72
N VAL A 17 -8.75 4.09 0.94
CA VAL A 17 -9.33 4.17 2.29
C VAL A 17 -10.17 2.92 2.49
N SER A 18 -9.82 2.15 3.52
CA SER A 18 -10.58 0.99 3.97
C SER A 18 -10.75 -0.14 2.94
N ALA A 19 -9.93 -0.19 1.89
CA ALA A 19 -10.05 -1.19 0.81
C ALA A 19 -8.76 -1.99 0.54
N PHE A 20 -7.60 -1.50 0.95
CA PHE A 20 -6.30 -2.10 0.61
C PHE A 20 -6.20 -3.59 1.02
N GLN A 21 -6.69 -3.93 2.21
CA GLN A 21 -6.65 -5.29 2.75
C GLN A 21 -7.37 -6.31 1.84
N TRP A 22 -8.47 -5.92 1.19
CA TRP A 22 -9.23 -6.81 0.31
C TRP A 22 -8.50 -7.11 -1.00
N ALA A 23 -7.62 -6.21 -1.43
CA ALA A 23 -6.88 -6.38 -2.67
C ALA A 23 -5.65 -7.28 -2.52
N ILE A 24 -5.16 -7.44 -1.28
CA ILE A 24 -3.93 -8.18 -0.99
C ILE A 24 -4.15 -9.39 -0.09
N SER A 25 -5.35 -9.60 0.45
CA SER A 25 -5.64 -10.75 1.31
C SER A 25 -6.91 -11.49 0.89
N THR A 26 -6.95 -12.79 1.17
CA THR A 26 -8.12 -13.64 1.00
C THR A 26 -8.28 -14.46 2.28
N TYR A 27 -9.43 -14.36 2.93
CA TYR A 27 -9.69 -14.97 4.25
C TYR A 27 -8.63 -14.64 5.31
N GLY A 28 -8.10 -13.40 5.32
CA GLY A 28 -7.08 -12.96 6.28
C GLY A 28 -5.66 -13.42 5.98
N ILE A 29 -5.44 -14.13 4.86
CA ILE A 29 -4.11 -14.56 4.42
C ILE A 29 -3.65 -13.64 3.29
N ILE A 30 -2.44 -13.08 3.39
CA ILE A 30 -1.87 -12.26 2.32
C ILE A 30 -1.59 -13.11 1.09
N ASN A 31 -2.08 -12.66 -0.05
CA ASN A 31 -1.65 -13.11 -1.35
C ASN A 31 -0.41 -12.29 -1.80
N LYS A 32 0.79 -12.85 -1.56
CA LYS A 32 2.06 -12.17 -1.90
C LYS A 32 2.15 -11.83 -3.39
N SER A 33 1.69 -12.71 -4.28
CA SER A 33 1.72 -12.47 -5.72
C SER A 33 0.83 -11.29 -6.12
N ALA A 34 -0.35 -11.15 -5.50
CA ALA A 34 -1.24 -10.00 -5.72
C ALA A 34 -0.61 -8.69 -5.23
N LEU A 35 0.04 -8.72 -4.07
CA LEU A 35 0.73 -7.56 -3.51
C LEU A 35 1.93 -7.12 -4.36
N HIS A 36 2.77 -8.05 -4.84
CA HIS A 36 3.85 -7.74 -5.78
C HIS A 36 3.31 -7.12 -7.08
N LEU A 37 2.24 -7.69 -7.64
CA LEU A 37 1.61 -7.18 -8.86
C LEU A 37 1.00 -5.78 -8.64
N MET A 38 0.39 -5.54 -7.49
CA MET A 38 -0.13 -4.23 -7.11
C MET A 38 0.99 -3.20 -7.01
N ALA A 39 2.07 -3.50 -6.28
CA ALA A 39 3.21 -2.61 -6.13
C ALA A 39 3.85 -2.27 -7.49
N GLN A 40 4.03 -3.28 -8.35
CA GLN A 40 4.54 -3.08 -9.71
C GLN A 40 3.62 -2.19 -10.56
N ASN A 41 2.30 -2.42 -10.52
CA ASN A 41 1.34 -1.64 -11.27
C ASN A 41 1.27 -0.19 -10.77
N LEU A 42 1.27 0.03 -9.46
CA LEU A 42 1.32 1.36 -8.86
C LEU A 42 2.57 2.12 -9.30
N TYR A 43 3.74 1.47 -9.24
CA TYR A 43 4.99 2.08 -9.70
C TYR A 43 4.89 2.49 -11.17
N ARG A 44 4.28 1.65 -12.02
CA ARG A 44 4.10 1.94 -13.45
C ARG A 44 3.18 3.14 -13.71
N ILE A 45 2.06 3.25 -12.99
CA ILE A 45 1.04 4.28 -13.27
C ILE A 45 1.31 5.62 -12.57
N LEU A 46 2.13 5.65 -11.51
CA LEU A 46 2.51 6.88 -10.83
C LEU A 46 3.56 7.65 -11.64
N LYS A 47 3.43 8.97 -11.70
CA LYS A 47 4.45 9.89 -12.22
C LYS A 47 5.72 9.84 -11.36
N GLY A 48 6.83 10.40 -11.87
CA GLY A 48 8.04 10.56 -11.05
C GLY A 48 7.75 11.37 -9.79
N LYS A 49 8.23 10.92 -8.62
CA LYS A 49 7.88 11.48 -7.31
C LYS A 49 6.39 11.39 -6.92
N GLY A 50 5.60 10.60 -7.65
CA GLY A 50 4.20 10.34 -7.31
C GLY A 50 4.08 9.66 -5.95
N THR A 51 2.96 9.89 -5.27
CA THR A 51 2.74 9.44 -3.89
C THR A 51 1.51 8.54 -3.80
N CYS A 52 1.60 7.49 -2.99
CA CYS A 52 0.44 6.67 -2.64
C CYS A 52 0.23 6.58 -1.13
N VAL A 53 -1.03 6.61 -0.71
CA VAL A 53 -1.45 6.52 0.69
C VAL A 53 -2.48 5.42 0.87
N PHE A 54 -2.18 4.45 1.72
CA PHE A 54 -3.06 3.34 2.04
C PHE A 54 -3.45 3.39 3.50
N GLN A 55 -4.73 3.54 3.81
CA GLN A 55 -5.22 3.26 5.14
C GLN A 55 -5.36 1.73 5.31
N VAL A 56 -4.75 1.19 6.36
CA VAL A 56 -4.73 -0.25 6.66
C VAL A 56 -5.31 -0.54 8.05
N TYR A 57 -6.02 -1.66 8.16
CA TYR A 57 -6.61 -2.14 9.42
C TYR A 57 -5.80 -3.24 10.11
N GLU A 58 -4.74 -3.73 9.47
CA GLU A 58 -3.98 -4.84 10.02
C GLU A 58 -3.21 -4.40 11.28
N SER A 59 -3.26 -5.25 12.31
CA SER A 59 -2.56 -5.06 13.57
C SER A 59 -1.29 -5.92 13.69
N SER A 60 -1.13 -6.93 12.84
CA SER A 60 0.07 -7.75 12.74
C SER A 60 1.26 -6.96 12.19
N GLN A 61 2.25 -6.73 13.04
CA GLN A 61 3.49 -6.02 12.65
C GLN A 61 4.23 -6.74 11.52
N SER A 62 4.31 -8.08 11.60
CA SER A 62 4.97 -8.89 10.56
C SER A 62 4.32 -8.71 9.18
N LEU A 63 2.99 -8.55 9.14
CA LEU A 63 2.25 -8.29 7.90
C LEU A 63 2.58 -6.90 7.35
N LEU A 64 2.57 -5.89 8.22
CA LEU A 64 2.91 -4.51 7.87
C LEU A 64 4.34 -4.41 7.32
N ASP A 65 5.29 -5.08 7.97
CA ASP A 65 6.69 -5.12 7.55
C ASP A 65 6.83 -5.78 6.17
N GLN A 66 6.12 -6.90 5.93
CA GLN A 66 6.13 -7.57 4.63
C GLN A 66 5.53 -6.70 3.51
N VAL A 67 4.41 -6.03 3.78
CA VAL A 67 3.81 -5.06 2.84
C VAL A 67 4.82 -3.98 2.51
N TYR A 68 5.43 -3.38 3.53
CA TYR A 68 6.42 -2.34 3.38
C TYR A 68 7.62 -2.81 2.55
N SER A 69 8.23 -3.94 2.90
CA SER A 69 9.39 -4.49 2.18
C SER A 69 9.12 -4.71 0.69
N ILE A 70 7.94 -5.20 0.31
CA ILE A 70 7.59 -5.41 -1.10
C ILE A 70 7.50 -4.08 -1.85
N PHE A 71 6.92 -3.03 -1.25
CA PHE A 71 6.92 -1.70 -1.86
C PHE A 71 8.33 -1.13 -2.01
N ILE A 72 9.19 -1.29 -0.99
CA ILE A 72 10.58 -0.83 -1.07
C ILE A 72 11.34 -1.54 -2.20
N GLU A 73 11.18 -2.85 -2.34
CA GLU A 73 11.77 -3.65 -3.42
C GLU A 73 11.32 -3.14 -4.80
N LYS A 74 10.07 -2.68 -4.95
CA LYS A 74 9.54 -2.12 -6.20
C LYS A 74 9.91 -0.65 -6.44
N GLY A 75 10.82 -0.07 -5.67
CA GLY A 75 11.34 1.28 -5.90
C GLY A 75 10.55 2.38 -5.21
N PHE A 76 9.78 2.06 -4.17
CA PHE A 76 9.21 3.06 -3.28
C PHE A 76 10.15 3.38 -2.10
N SER A 77 9.90 4.50 -1.45
CA SER A 77 10.31 4.86 -0.08
C SER A 77 9.08 5.29 0.69
N GLY A 78 9.07 5.18 2.01
CA GLY A 78 7.89 5.63 2.76
C GLY A 78 7.96 5.33 4.24
N GLU A 79 6.81 5.43 4.90
CA GLU A 79 6.67 5.19 6.33
C GLU A 79 5.22 4.87 6.71
N PHE A 80 5.05 4.35 7.92
CA PHE A 80 3.73 4.21 8.55
C PHE A 80 3.47 5.39 9.48
N VAL A 81 2.32 6.03 9.29
CA VAL A 81 1.79 7.06 10.19
C VAL A 81 0.62 6.47 10.96
N ILE A 82 0.67 6.56 12.30
CA ILE A 82 -0.38 6.04 13.18
C ILE A 82 -1.11 7.21 13.83
N ASP A 83 -2.39 7.33 13.52
CA ASP A 83 -3.28 8.26 14.19
C ASP A 83 -3.94 7.58 15.41
N ASN A 84 -4.12 8.33 16.49
CA ASN A 84 -4.68 7.87 17.77
C ASN A 84 -4.04 6.57 18.31
N PRO A 85 -2.71 6.50 18.48
CA PRO A 85 -2.00 5.25 18.81
C PRO A 85 -2.44 4.60 20.13
N GLN A 86 -2.93 5.40 21.09
CA GLN A 86 -3.36 4.92 22.40
C GLN A 86 -4.77 4.30 22.40
N SER A 87 -5.56 4.48 21.34
CA SER A 87 -6.95 4.01 21.29
C SER A 87 -7.12 2.82 20.37
N LYS A 88 -7.43 1.63 20.90
CA LYS A 88 -7.75 0.46 20.05
C LYS A 88 -8.92 0.71 19.09
N LYS A 89 -9.90 1.54 19.49
CA LYS A 89 -11.11 1.85 18.71
C LYS A 89 -10.89 2.94 17.66
N LYS A 90 -10.08 3.95 17.96
CA LYS A 90 -9.86 5.11 17.07
C LYS A 90 -8.55 5.04 16.30
N LYS A 91 -7.67 4.06 16.60
CA LYS A 91 -6.39 3.87 15.91
C LYS A 91 -6.61 3.70 14.41
N LYS A 92 -5.85 4.46 13.63
CA LYS A 92 -5.78 4.33 12.17
C LYS A 92 -4.32 4.27 11.75
N ILE A 93 -4.00 3.37 10.85
CA ILE A 93 -2.65 3.19 10.33
C ILE A 93 -2.67 3.59 8.85
N TYR A 94 -1.74 4.44 8.44
CA TYR A 94 -1.57 4.89 7.08
C TYR A 94 -0.17 4.54 6.60
N LEU A 95 -0.08 3.80 5.49
CA LEU A 95 1.16 3.60 4.77
C LEU A 95 1.30 4.72 3.73
N ILE A 96 2.29 5.58 3.89
CA ILE A 96 2.61 6.66 2.96
C ILE A 96 3.85 6.24 2.17
N LEU A 97 3.75 6.29 0.85
CA LEU A 97 4.79 5.81 -0.07
C LEU A 97 5.04 6.84 -1.17
N HIS A 98 6.31 7.00 -1.53
CA HIS A 98 6.77 7.88 -2.59
C HIS A 98 7.56 7.05 -3.61
N LYS A 99 7.24 7.25 -4.90
CA LYS A 99 8.00 6.66 -6.00
C LYS A 99 9.36 7.34 -6.11
N LYS A 100 10.44 6.56 -6.00
CA LYS A 100 11.82 7.01 -6.26
C LYS A 100 12.03 7.34 -7.73
#